data_AF-H1LYZ6-F1
#
_entry.id   AF-H1LYZ6-F1
#
_cell.length_a   1.000
_cell.length_b   1.000
_cell.length_c   1.000
_cell.angle_alpha   90.00
_cell.angle_beta   90.00
_cell.angle_gamma   90.00
#
_symmetry.space_group_name_H-M   'P 1'
#
loop_
_entity.id
_entity.type
_entity.pdbx_description
1 polymer ?
#
loop_
_entity_poly.entity_id
_entity_poly.type
_entity_poly.pdbx_seq_one_letter_code
_entity_poly.pdbx_strand_id
1 'polypeptide(L)'
;METIKTHIQYWIDYKGSGDEYRRTHDLDCILTGGNLYADTLISLWLPLRYVLNYCNITQWEHHRRKKDLKNNDDFLHTLKDNIQTFITDKQLLGKLEELFVLGRTRSNVIILPYRWWNNMRGGYPYWEYFPHFLYDLLNTEDESFFKTMQEWIMREHVHMFFDGEINKDKIKDLCGMQNPWSHYPGDKQFDVHKLIDNYISILTQRSNYYQ
;
A
#
# COMPACT_ATOMS: atom_id res chain seq x y z
N MET A 1 -19.84 8.02 1.87
CA MET A 1 -19.09 6.82 2.30
C MET A 1 -18.00 6.59 1.30
N GLU A 2 -16.74 6.56 1.74
CA GLU A 2 -15.61 6.28 0.85
C GLU A 2 -15.73 4.85 0.29
N THR A 3 -15.39 4.64 -0.97
CA THR A 3 -15.47 3.34 -1.65
C THR A 3 -14.28 3.15 -2.58
N ILE A 4 -14.09 1.93 -3.11
CA ILE A 4 -13.14 1.68 -4.22
C ILE A 4 -13.38 2.68 -5.36
N LYS A 5 -14.65 2.93 -5.72
CA LYS A 5 -15.01 3.86 -6.79
C LYS A 5 -14.58 5.29 -6.50
N THR A 6 -14.68 5.73 -5.24
CA THR A 6 -14.20 7.07 -4.83
C THR A 6 -12.70 7.20 -5.00
N HIS A 7 -11.94 6.16 -4.67
CA HIS A 7 -10.48 6.18 -4.85
C HIS A 7 -10.07 6.07 -6.33
N ILE A 8 -10.79 5.30 -7.14
CA ILE A 8 -10.55 5.27 -8.59
C ILE A 8 -10.85 6.65 -9.19
N GLN A 9 -11.93 7.32 -8.76
CA GLN A 9 -12.21 8.69 -9.19
C GLN A 9 -11.08 9.64 -8.80
N TYR A 10 -10.54 9.52 -7.59
CA TYR A 10 -9.35 10.26 -7.17
C TYR A 10 -8.16 10.05 -8.13
N TRP A 11 -7.86 8.82 -8.56
CA TRP A 11 -6.80 8.58 -9.55
C TRP A 11 -7.11 9.19 -10.92
N ILE A 12 -8.37 9.18 -11.34
CA ILE A 12 -8.81 9.83 -12.59
C ILE A 12 -8.55 11.34 -12.51
N ASP A 13 -8.92 11.97 -11.40
CA ASP A 13 -8.83 13.43 -11.23
C ASP A 13 -7.40 13.93 -10.95
N TYR A 14 -6.52 13.05 -10.47
CA TYR A 14 -5.13 13.38 -10.14
C TYR A 14 -4.27 13.48 -11.41
N LYS A 15 -4.17 14.70 -11.97
CA LYS A 15 -3.48 14.97 -13.25
C LYS A 15 -2.26 15.90 -13.15
N GLY A 16 -1.98 16.45 -11.98
CA GLY A 16 -0.90 17.40 -11.79
C GLY A 16 0.41 16.79 -11.31
N SER A 17 1.42 17.64 -11.26
CA SER A 17 2.75 17.29 -10.78
C SER A 17 3.38 18.49 -10.06
N GLY A 18 4.49 18.24 -9.36
CA GLY A 18 5.19 19.27 -8.58
C GLY A 18 4.67 19.41 -7.15
N ASP A 19 5.46 20.13 -6.36
CA ASP A 19 5.28 20.18 -4.90
C ASP A 19 3.98 20.86 -4.49
N GLU A 20 3.62 21.98 -5.12
CA GLU A 20 2.39 22.69 -4.78
C GLU A 20 1.13 21.86 -5.08
N TYR A 21 1.13 21.18 -6.23
CA TYR A 21 0.05 20.27 -6.58
C TYR A 21 -0.04 19.13 -5.56
N ARG A 22 1.09 18.50 -5.23
CA ARG A 22 1.13 17.43 -4.22
C ARG A 22 0.61 17.88 -2.87
N ARG A 23 1.01 19.06 -2.36
CA ARG A 23 0.55 19.58 -1.07
C ARG A 23 -0.97 19.65 -0.96
N THR A 24 -1.64 19.96 -2.07
CA THR A 24 -3.07 20.28 -2.12
C THR A 24 -3.93 19.16 -2.71
N HIS A 25 -3.33 18.18 -3.39
CA HIS A 25 -4.04 17.12 -4.11
C HIS A 25 -3.61 15.71 -3.71
N ASP A 26 -2.37 15.49 -3.23
CA ASP A 26 -1.90 14.16 -2.84
C ASP A 26 -2.54 13.79 -1.50
N LEU A 27 -3.25 12.65 -1.46
CA LEU A 27 -4.09 12.31 -0.32
C LEU A 27 -3.30 12.22 0.99
N ASP A 28 -2.08 11.68 0.95
CA ASP A 28 -1.18 11.61 2.10
C ASP A 28 -0.74 12.99 2.61
N CYS A 29 -0.47 13.92 1.69
CA CYS A 29 -0.15 15.31 1.99
C CYS A 29 -1.36 16.02 2.58
N ILE A 30 -2.55 15.89 1.99
CA ILE A 30 -3.78 16.50 2.51
C ILE A 30 -4.05 16.05 3.95
N LEU A 31 -3.96 14.74 4.21
CA LEU A 31 -4.16 14.15 5.53
C LEU A 31 -3.12 14.58 6.57
N THR A 32 -2.06 15.28 6.14
CA THR A 32 -0.97 15.76 6.99
C THR A 32 -0.76 17.27 6.89
N GLY A 33 -1.77 18.02 6.41
CA GLY A 33 -1.70 19.49 6.32
C GLY A 33 -0.71 20.00 5.26
N GLY A 34 -0.53 19.26 4.17
CA GLY A 34 0.38 19.60 3.07
C GLY A 34 1.83 19.21 3.32
N ASN A 35 2.11 18.18 4.14
CA ASN A 35 3.48 17.74 4.39
C ASN A 35 4.04 16.91 3.23
N LEU A 36 5.05 17.44 2.53
CA LEU A 36 5.69 16.77 1.39
C LEU A 36 6.55 15.54 1.74
N TYR A 37 6.78 15.29 3.04
CA TYR A 37 7.41 14.07 3.53
C TYR A 37 6.39 12.96 3.82
N ALA A 38 5.09 13.25 3.68
CA ALA A 38 4.06 12.24 3.78
C ALA A 38 4.18 11.24 2.61
N ASP A 39 3.94 9.97 2.94
CA ASP A 39 3.83 8.87 1.99
C ASP A 39 2.80 7.88 2.50
N THR A 40 2.20 7.10 1.59
CA THR A 40 1.32 5.99 2.00
C THR A 40 2.13 4.75 2.37
N LEU A 41 1.73 4.05 3.44
CA LEU A 41 2.27 2.73 3.78
C LEU A 41 1.93 1.71 2.70
N ILE A 42 0.66 1.69 2.32
CA ILE A 42 0.10 0.79 1.33
C ILE A 42 -0.44 1.63 0.17
N SER A 43 0.22 1.52 -0.98
CA SER A 43 -0.31 2.00 -2.25
C SER A 43 -1.50 1.13 -2.63
N LEU A 44 -2.71 1.68 -2.54
CA LEU A 44 -3.97 0.95 -2.80
C LEU A 44 -4.07 0.37 -4.22
N TRP A 45 -3.22 0.82 -5.13
CA TRP A 45 -3.09 0.24 -6.47
C TRP A 45 -2.60 -1.21 -6.45
N LEU A 46 -1.63 -1.55 -5.59
CA LEU A 46 -1.05 -2.90 -5.56
C LEU A 46 -2.02 -3.96 -5.04
N PRO A 47 -2.69 -3.79 -3.87
CA PRO A 47 -3.75 -4.69 -3.42
C PRO A 47 -4.83 -4.91 -4.47
N LEU A 48 -5.31 -3.83 -5.09
CA LEU A 48 -6.30 -3.92 -6.17
C LEU A 48 -5.77 -4.76 -7.35
N ARG A 49 -4.55 -4.50 -7.80
CA ARG A 49 -3.93 -5.25 -8.89
C ARG A 49 -3.75 -6.73 -8.55
N TYR A 50 -3.38 -7.07 -7.31
CA TYR A 50 -3.26 -8.46 -6.88
C TYR A 50 -4.61 -9.17 -6.85
N VAL A 51 -5.67 -8.49 -6.40
CA VAL A 51 -7.04 -9.03 -6.44
C VAL A 51 -7.52 -9.24 -7.88
N LEU A 52 -7.23 -8.29 -8.79
CA LEU A 52 -7.55 -8.43 -10.22
C LEU A 52 -6.81 -9.62 -10.85
N ASN A 53 -5.51 -9.77 -10.53
CA ASN A 53 -4.71 -10.92 -10.98
C ASN A 53 -5.24 -12.25 -10.42
N TYR A 54 -5.71 -12.26 -9.17
CA TYR A 54 -6.28 -13.46 -8.53
C TYR A 54 -7.60 -13.88 -9.20
N CYS A 55 -8.50 -12.92 -9.44
CA CYS A 55 -9.78 -13.22 -10.11
C CYS A 55 -9.57 -13.63 -11.58
N ASN A 56 -8.52 -13.11 -12.22
CA ASN A 56 -8.01 -13.54 -13.53
C ASN A 56 -9.08 -13.66 -14.64
N ILE A 57 -10.02 -12.72 -14.68
CA ILE A 57 -11.09 -12.76 -15.68
C ILE A 57 -10.60 -12.33 -17.07
N THR A 58 -11.28 -12.77 -18.13
CA THR A 58 -10.90 -12.46 -19.53
C THR A 58 -10.76 -10.96 -19.80
N GLN A 59 -11.63 -10.13 -19.23
CA GLN A 59 -11.53 -8.68 -19.42
C GLN A 59 -10.25 -8.12 -18.81
N TRP A 60 -9.83 -8.61 -17.63
CA TRP A 60 -8.57 -8.23 -17.00
C TRP A 60 -7.36 -8.61 -17.85
N GLU A 61 -7.37 -9.77 -18.51
CA GLU A 61 -6.28 -10.20 -19.40
C GLU A 61 -5.98 -9.18 -20.51
N HIS A 62 -7.01 -8.53 -21.06
CA HIS A 62 -6.86 -7.49 -22.07
C HIS A 62 -6.16 -6.24 -21.55
N HIS A 63 -6.24 -5.98 -20.23
CA HIS A 63 -5.64 -4.82 -19.58
C HIS A 63 -4.28 -5.14 -18.95
N ARG A 64 -4.08 -6.30 -18.34
CA ARG A 64 -2.92 -6.61 -17.46
C ARG A 64 -1.54 -6.36 -18.08
N ARG A 65 -1.43 -6.44 -19.41
CA ARG A 65 -0.19 -6.27 -20.19
C ARG A 65 0.06 -4.82 -20.61
N LYS A 66 -0.93 -3.95 -20.48
CA LYS A 66 -0.78 -2.52 -20.78
C LYS A 66 0.13 -1.90 -19.72
N LYS A 67 0.99 -0.99 -20.17
CA LYS A 67 1.81 -0.19 -19.26
C LYS A 67 0.95 0.90 -18.64
N ASP A 68 1.37 1.33 -17.45
CA ASP A 68 0.83 2.51 -16.78
C ASP A 68 -0.70 2.52 -16.59
N LEU A 69 -1.27 1.37 -16.24
CA LEU A 69 -2.71 1.20 -16.04
C LEU A 69 -3.29 2.18 -15.01
N LYS A 70 -2.52 2.54 -13.98
CA LYS A 70 -2.95 3.51 -12.95
C LYS A 70 -3.18 4.91 -13.51
N ASN A 71 -2.65 5.22 -14.70
CA ASN A 71 -2.86 6.50 -15.40
C ASN A 71 -3.65 6.33 -16.71
N ASN A 72 -4.25 5.16 -16.97
CA ASN A 72 -5.03 4.91 -18.17
C ASN A 72 -6.51 5.19 -17.93
N ASP A 73 -7.00 6.33 -18.38
CA ASP A 73 -8.38 6.80 -18.13
C ASP A 73 -9.44 5.81 -18.58
N ASP A 74 -9.33 5.27 -19.81
CA ASP A 74 -10.29 4.28 -20.33
C ASP A 74 -10.39 3.06 -19.41
N PHE A 75 -9.26 2.53 -18.94
CA PHE A 75 -9.22 1.42 -18.01
C PHE A 75 -9.82 1.80 -16.65
N LEU A 76 -9.43 2.96 -16.08
CA LEU A 76 -9.95 3.39 -14.78
C LEU A 76 -11.45 3.60 -14.80
N HIS A 77 -12.00 4.24 -15.85
CA HIS A 77 -13.44 4.39 -16.05
C HIS A 77 -14.13 3.03 -16.17
N THR A 78 -13.59 2.15 -17.02
CA THR A 78 -14.14 0.79 -17.20
C THR A 78 -14.15 0.00 -15.89
N LEU A 79 -13.05 0.06 -15.12
CA LEU A 79 -12.90 -0.60 -13.83
C LEU A 79 -13.87 -0.03 -12.78
N LYS A 80 -13.99 1.31 -12.71
CA LYS A 80 -14.89 1.99 -11.77
C LYS A 80 -16.34 1.60 -11.99
N ASP A 81 -16.77 1.55 -13.25
CA ASP A 81 -18.16 1.30 -13.61
C ASP A 81 -18.51 -0.18 -13.47
N ASN A 82 -17.55 -1.08 -13.66
CA ASN A 82 -17.76 -2.52 -13.72
C ASN A 82 -16.98 -3.33 -12.67
N ILE A 83 -16.66 -2.75 -11.51
CA ILE A 83 -15.77 -3.38 -10.50
C ILE A 83 -16.18 -4.81 -10.12
N GLN A 84 -17.49 -5.08 -10.01
CA GLN A 84 -18.05 -6.39 -9.66
C GLN A 84 -17.88 -7.43 -10.76
N THR A 85 -17.72 -7.00 -12.01
CA THR A 85 -17.41 -7.89 -13.13
C THR A 85 -15.95 -8.32 -13.05
N PHE A 86 -15.04 -7.39 -12.68
CA PHE A 86 -13.61 -7.66 -12.53
C PHE A 86 -13.27 -8.50 -11.30
N ILE A 87 -13.98 -8.29 -10.18
CA ILE A 87 -13.75 -8.98 -8.91
C ILE A 87 -14.96 -9.87 -8.62
N THR A 88 -14.90 -11.10 -9.10
CA THR A 88 -15.99 -12.09 -9.00
C THR A 88 -16.11 -12.70 -7.61
N ASP A 89 -15.02 -12.71 -6.84
CA ASP A 89 -15.02 -13.09 -5.43
C ASP A 89 -15.62 -11.96 -4.57
N LYS A 90 -16.88 -12.15 -4.17
CA LYS A 90 -17.63 -11.17 -3.37
C LYS A 90 -17.05 -10.95 -1.97
N GLN A 91 -16.43 -11.97 -1.37
CA GLN A 91 -15.83 -11.84 -0.05
C GLN A 91 -14.56 -10.99 -0.14
N LEU A 92 -13.72 -11.26 -1.15
CA LEU A 92 -12.51 -10.49 -1.39
C LEU A 92 -12.83 -9.04 -1.82
N LEU A 93 -13.90 -8.84 -2.60
CA LEU A 93 -14.39 -7.50 -2.94
C LEU A 93 -14.78 -6.72 -1.67
N GLY A 94 -15.55 -7.32 -0.75
CA GLY A 94 -15.93 -6.66 0.50
C GLY A 94 -14.74 -6.28 1.37
N LYS A 95 -13.74 -7.18 1.48
CA LYS A 95 -12.48 -6.88 2.17
C LYS A 95 -11.69 -5.76 1.48
N LEU A 96 -11.63 -5.76 0.15
CA LEU A 96 -10.96 -4.71 -0.60
C LEU A 96 -11.66 -3.36 -0.43
N GLU A 97 -13.00 -3.33 -0.34
CA GLU A 97 -13.75 -2.12 -0.02
C GLU A 97 -13.39 -1.57 1.37
N GLU A 98 -13.31 -2.44 2.38
CA GLU A 98 -12.84 -2.08 3.72
C GLU A 98 -11.40 -1.53 3.70
N LEU A 99 -10.48 -2.20 2.99
CA LEU A 99 -9.11 -1.73 2.83
C LEU A 99 -9.05 -0.34 2.18
N PHE A 100 -9.90 -0.07 1.18
CA PHE A 100 -9.94 1.24 0.52
C PHE A 100 -10.49 2.35 1.42
N VAL A 101 -11.46 2.03 2.29
CA VAL A 101 -11.93 2.98 3.32
C VAL A 101 -10.78 3.33 4.26
N LEU A 102 -10.12 2.32 4.84
CA LEU A 102 -9.00 2.52 5.77
C LEU A 102 -7.81 3.20 5.10
N GLY A 103 -7.48 2.78 3.88
CA GLY A 103 -6.34 3.26 3.09
C GLY A 103 -6.42 4.74 2.69
N ARG A 104 -7.61 5.34 2.80
CA ARG A 104 -7.85 6.77 2.55
C ARG A 104 -7.82 7.62 3.83
N THR A 105 -7.41 7.05 4.97
CA THR A 105 -7.33 7.76 6.25
C THR A 105 -5.89 7.98 6.69
N ARG A 106 -5.70 8.77 7.75
CA ARG A 106 -4.38 9.04 8.35
C ARG A 106 -3.65 7.76 8.78
N SER A 107 -4.37 6.67 9.06
CA SER A 107 -3.77 5.38 9.43
C SER A 107 -2.89 4.80 8.33
N ASN A 108 -3.13 5.11 7.06
CA ASN A 108 -2.30 4.64 5.95
C ASN A 108 -1.15 5.59 5.60
N VAL A 109 -0.96 6.67 6.34
CA VAL A 109 0.04 7.69 6.03
C VAL A 109 1.18 7.63 7.05
N ILE A 110 2.41 7.85 6.57
CA ILE A 110 3.63 8.00 7.39
C ILE A 110 4.39 9.25 6.97
N ILE A 111 5.14 9.84 7.90
CA ILE A 111 6.11 10.88 7.59
C ILE A 111 7.49 10.24 7.45
N LEU A 112 8.01 10.23 6.23
CA LEU A 112 9.33 9.69 5.94
C LEU A 112 10.43 10.56 6.57
N PRO A 113 11.52 9.97 7.08
CA PRO A 113 12.68 10.74 7.54
C PRO A 113 13.33 11.51 6.38
N TYR A 114 13.31 10.92 5.18
CA TYR A 114 13.83 11.51 3.97
C TYR A 114 12.84 11.33 2.81
N ARG A 115 12.52 12.43 2.13
CA ARG A 115 11.57 12.42 1.01
C ARG A 115 11.95 11.48 -0.13
N TRP A 116 13.25 11.30 -0.39
CA TRP A 116 13.74 10.43 -1.46
C TRP A 116 13.41 8.94 -1.23
N TRP A 117 13.02 8.55 -0.01
CA TRP A 117 12.61 7.18 0.29
C TRP A 117 11.34 6.75 -0.43
N ASN A 118 10.47 7.68 -0.82
CA ASN A 118 9.29 7.36 -1.64
C ASN A 118 9.74 6.71 -2.97
N ASN A 119 10.67 7.35 -3.69
CA ASN A 119 11.21 6.81 -4.93
C ASN A 119 11.97 5.49 -4.72
N MET A 120 12.75 5.39 -3.64
CA MET A 120 13.48 4.17 -3.31
C MET A 120 12.50 3.00 -3.08
N ARG A 121 11.49 3.19 -2.23
CA ARG A 121 10.47 2.18 -1.91
C ARG A 121 9.64 1.75 -3.12
N GLY A 122 9.37 2.64 -4.07
CA GLY A 122 8.66 2.28 -5.30
C GLY A 122 9.49 1.47 -6.30
N GLY A 123 10.82 1.48 -6.16
CA GLY A 123 11.76 0.82 -7.06
C GLY A 123 12.05 -0.64 -6.71
N TYR A 124 12.86 -1.28 -7.56
CA TYR A 124 13.45 -2.59 -7.26
C TYR A 124 14.34 -2.49 -6.00
N PRO A 125 14.31 -3.46 -5.07
CA PRO A 125 13.54 -4.71 -5.08
C PRO A 125 12.25 -4.66 -4.23
N TYR A 126 11.76 -3.46 -3.89
CA TYR A 126 10.68 -3.30 -2.93
C TYR A 126 9.31 -3.24 -3.60
N TRP A 127 9.21 -2.54 -4.74
CA TRP A 127 7.96 -2.33 -5.48
C TRP A 127 6.78 -1.95 -4.56
N GLU A 128 7.01 -1.00 -3.67
CA GLU A 128 6.12 -0.51 -2.60
C GLU A 128 5.77 -1.52 -1.48
N TYR A 129 6.29 -2.76 -1.52
CA TYR A 129 6.07 -3.76 -0.47
C TYR A 129 6.84 -3.42 0.81
N PHE A 130 6.11 -2.84 1.77
CA PHE A 130 6.66 -2.29 3.01
C PHE A 130 7.49 -3.28 3.86
N PRO A 131 7.10 -4.56 4.03
CA PRO A 131 7.87 -5.52 4.83
C PRO A 131 9.31 -5.74 4.32
N HIS A 132 9.50 -5.85 3.00
CA HIS A 132 10.83 -5.97 2.41
C HIS A 132 11.67 -4.73 2.70
N PHE A 133 11.08 -3.55 2.53
CA PHE A 133 11.75 -2.29 2.82
C PHE A 133 12.20 -2.21 4.29
N LEU A 134 11.34 -2.61 5.24
CA LEU A 134 11.69 -2.66 6.66
C LEU A 134 12.79 -3.67 6.96
N TYR A 135 12.78 -4.83 6.28
CA TYR A 135 13.80 -5.86 6.47
C TYR A 135 15.18 -5.31 6.12
N ASP A 136 15.33 -4.73 4.94
CA ASP A 136 16.61 -4.15 4.50
C ASP A 136 17.01 -2.94 5.34
N LEU A 137 16.06 -2.11 5.75
CA LEU A 137 16.31 -0.95 6.62
C LEU A 137 16.89 -1.36 7.98
N LEU A 138 16.39 -2.46 8.56
CA LEU A 138 16.83 -2.99 9.85
C LEU A 138 17.98 -3.99 9.73
N ASN A 139 18.37 -4.38 8.52
CA ASN A 139 19.51 -5.25 8.26
C ASN A 139 20.81 -4.44 8.20
N THR A 140 21.20 -3.91 9.36
CA THR A 140 22.38 -3.05 9.53
C THR A 140 23.19 -3.44 10.76
N GLU A 141 24.50 -3.21 10.71
CA GLU A 141 25.41 -3.35 11.86
C GLU A 141 25.61 -2.01 12.61
N ASP A 142 25.14 -0.90 12.05
CA ASP A 142 25.20 0.42 12.69
C ASP A 142 24.12 0.55 13.77
N GLU A 143 24.52 0.41 15.03
CA GLU A 143 23.64 0.50 16.21
C GLU A 143 22.94 1.85 16.34
N SER A 144 23.62 2.95 15.97
CA SER A 144 23.06 4.30 16.05
C SER A 144 21.95 4.49 15.01
N PHE A 145 22.22 4.05 13.78
CA PHE A 145 21.23 4.04 12.73
C PHE A 145 20.04 3.13 13.09
N PHE A 146 20.31 1.92 13.57
CA PHE A 146 19.28 0.97 13.98
C PHE A 146 18.34 1.58 15.03
N LYS A 147 18.89 2.19 16.09
CA LYS A 147 18.10 2.86 17.12
C LYS A 147 17.27 4.02 16.56
N THR A 148 17.86 4.84 15.68
CA THR A 148 17.14 5.94 15.00
C THR A 148 15.96 5.39 14.19
N MET A 149 16.13 4.25 13.52
CA MET A 149 15.06 3.61 12.77
C MET A 149 13.98 3.03 13.67
N GLN A 150 14.32 2.45 14.81
CA GLN A 150 13.34 2.00 15.81
C GLN A 150 12.50 3.17 16.35
N GLU A 151 13.13 4.30 16.65
CA GLU A 151 12.44 5.51 17.10
C GLU A 151 11.46 6.03 16.03
N TRP A 152 11.89 6.06 14.76
CA TRP A 152 11.01 6.41 13.65
C TRP A 152 9.84 5.43 13.49
N ILE A 153 10.10 4.12 13.55
CA ILE A 153 9.08 3.06 13.46
C ILE A 153 8.05 3.22 14.58
N MET A 154 8.48 3.52 15.80
CA MET A 154 7.57 3.76 16.93
C MET A 154 6.75 5.03 16.74
N ARG A 155 7.40 6.15 16.39
CA ARG A 155 6.75 7.46 16.18
C ARG A 155 5.68 7.41 15.10
N GLU A 156 5.97 6.74 13.98
CA GLU A 156 5.03 6.59 12.88
C GLU A 156 4.10 5.39 13.04
N HIS A 157 4.10 4.72 14.20
CA HIS A 157 3.29 3.54 14.55
C HIS A 157 3.45 2.31 13.62
N VAL A 158 4.61 2.19 12.97
CA VAL A 158 4.96 1.13 12.03
C VAL A 158 5.24 -0.21 12.73
N HIS A 159 5.39 -0.20 14.05
CA HIS A 159 5.60 -1.42 14.86
C HIS A 159 4.51 -2.50 14.65
N MET A 160 3.34 -2.16 14.10
CA MET A 160 2.30 -3.13 13.71
C MET A 160 2.74 -4.16 12.67
N PHE A 161 3.81 -3.89 11.91
CA PHE A 161 4.41 -4.83 10.97
C PHE A 161 5.28 -5.90 11.66
N PHE A 162 5.40 -5.88 12.99
CA PHE A 162 6.28 -6.77 13.75
C PHE A 162 5.50 -7.66 14.72
N ASP A 163 6.01 -8.87 14.93
CA ASP A 163 5.58 -9.80 15.99
C ASP A 163 6.44 -9.59 17.25
N GLY A 164 6.08 -8.56 18.01
CA GLY A 164 6.76 -8.18 19.25
C GLY A 164 7.79 -7.07 19.03
N GLU A 165 9.07 -7.38 19.24
CA GLU A 165 10.16 -6.41 19.17
C GLU A 165 10.39 -5.90 17.74
N ILE A 166 10.85 -4.65 17.61
CA ILE A 166 11.24 -4.06 16.32
C ILE A 166 12.60 -4.62 15.92
N ASN A 167 12.58 -5.71 15.18
CA ASN A 167 13.74 -6.41 14.65
C ASN A 167 13.40 -7.02 13.27
N LYS A 168 14.38 -7.11 12.37
CA LYS A 168 14.20 -7.67 11.03
C LYS A 168 13.63 -9.10 11.04
N ASP A 169 14.00 -9.91 12.04
CA ASP A 169 13.55 -11.30 12.18
C ASP A 169 12.12 -11.42 12.74
N LYS A 170 11.53 -10.31 13.17
CA LYS A 170 10.18 -10.22 13.71
C LYS A 170 9.20 -9.57 12.74
N ILE A 171 9.63 -9.24 11.52
CA ILE A 171 8.72 -8.66 10.52
C ILE A 171 7.71 -9.73 10.09
N LYS A 172 6.43 -9.39 10.15
CA LYS A 172 5.31 -10.25 9.77
C LYS A 172 5.38 -10.59 8.28
N ASP A 173 5.22 -11.87 7.96
CA ASP A 173 4.91 -12.31 6.60
C ASP A 173 3.44 -11.99 6.28
N LEU A 174 3.24 -10.94 5.47
CA LEU A 174 1.90 -10.48 5.16
C LEU A 174 1.22 -11.32 4.07
N CYS A 175 1.96 -12.03 3.22
CA CYS A 175 1.42 -12.67 2.02
C CYS A 175 1.63 -14.18 1.92
N GLY A 176 2.11 -14.84 2.97
CA GLY A 176 2.24 -16.30 2.99
C GLY A 176 3.55 -16.83 2.40
N MET A 177 4.49 -15.95 2.08
CA MET A 177 5.75 -16.31 1.42
C MET A 177 6.79 -16.90 2.37
N GLN A 178 6.49 -16.97 3.68
CA GLN A 178 7.38 -17.46 4.75
C GLN A 178 8.66 -16.64 4.94
N ASN A 179 8.85 -15.57 4.17
CA ASN A 179 9.88 -14.57 4.37
C ASN A 179 9.28 -13.17 4.10
N PRO A 180 9.65 -12.16 4.88
CA PRO A 180 9.08 -10.82 4.75
C PRO A 180 9.63 -10.02 3.56
N TRP A 181 10.69 -10.48 2.90
CA TRP A 181 11.29 -9.79 1.74
C TRP A 181 10.79 -10.30 0.39
N SER A 182 10.19 -11.49 0.29
CA SER A 182 9.57 -11.98 -0.96
C SER A 182 8.08 -11.66 -1.00
N HIS A 183 7.62 -11.25 -2.17
CA HIS A 183 6.24 -10.85 -2.41
C HIS A 183 5.86 -10.97 -3.89
N TYR A 184 6.48 -11.91 -4.61
CA TYR A 184 6.18 -12.12 -6.02
C TYR A 184 4.77 -12.70 -6.17
N PRO A 185 3.81 -11.96 -6.77
CA PRO A 185 2.41 -12.40 -6.84
C PRO A 185 2.18 -13.58 -7.80
N GLY A 186 3.19 -13.96 -8.59
CA GLY A 186 3.14 -15.15 -9.44
C GLY A 186 3.63 -16.43 -8.74
N ASP A 187 4.09 -16.33 -7.49
CA ASP A 187 4.45 -17.50 -6.70
C ASP A 187 3.18 -18.22 -6.23
N LYS A 188 3.21 -19.55 -6.19
CA LYS A 188 2.08 -20.37 -5.72
C LYS A 188 1.80 -20.17 -4.23
N GLN A 189 2.80 -19.74 -3.46
CA GLN A 189 2.67 -19.50 -2.03
C GLN A 189 2.05 -18.13 -1.70
N PHE A 190 1.96 -17.23 -2.69
CA PHE A 190 1.40 -15.91 -2.47
C PHE A 190 -0.11 -16.00 -2.23
N ASP A 191 -0.53 -15.60 -1.03
CA ASP A 191 -1.92 -15.60 -0.59
C ASP A 191 -2.46 -14.16 -0.56
N VAL A 192 -3.31 -13.85 -1.55
CA VAL A 192 -3.96 -12.54 -1.66
C VAL A 192 -4.95 -12.28 -0.52
N HIS A 193 -5.67 -13.30 -0.03
CA HIS A 193 -6.63 -13.10 1.06
C HIS A 193 -5.90 -12.75 2.35
N LYS A 194 -4.83 -13.50 2.66
CA LYS A 194 -3.95 -13.22 3.80
C LYS A 194 -3.35 -11.81 3.72
N LEU A 195 -2.90 -11.38 2.54
CA LEU A 195 -2.36 -10.03 2.34
C LEU A 195 -3.39 -8.95 2.66
N ILE A 196 -4.60 -9.05 2.10
CA ILE A 196 -5.67 -8.06 2.32
C ILE A 196 -6.07 -8.03 3.79
N ASP A 197 -6.25 -9.19 4.43
CA ASP A 197 -6.60 -9.28 5.86
C ASP A 197 -5.54 -8.64 6.74
N ASN A 198 -4.25 -8.88 6.44
CA ASN A 198 -3.15 -8.27 7.18
C ASN A 198 -3.09 -6.76 7.00
N TYR A 199 -3.30 -6.25 5.78
CA TYR A 199 -3.36 -4.81 5.54
C TYR A 199 -4.51 -4.13 6.28
N ILE A 200 -5.71 -4.73 6.25
CA ILE A 200 -6.86 -4.25 7.04
C ILE A 200 -6.51 -4.23 8.52
N SER A 201 -6.00 -5.34 9.06
CA SER A 201 -5.63 -5.47 10.47
C SER A 201 -4.61 -4.40 10.89
N ILE A 202 -3.57 -4.18 10.08
CA ILE A 202 -2.55 -3.14 10.33
C ILE A 202 -3.18 -1.75 10.36
N LEU A 203 -3.98 -1.38 9.35
CA LEU A 203 -4.56 -0.04 9.27
C LEU A 203 -5.62 0.20 10.36
N THR A 204 -6.40 -0.82 10.72
CA THR A 204 -7.35 -0.77 11.83
C THR A 204 -6.63 -0.55 13.16
N GLN A 205 -5.57 -1.31 13.46
CA GLN A 205 -4.78 -1.10 14.67
C GLN A 205 -4.16 0.31 14.70
N ARG A 206 -3.66 0.78 13.56
CA ARG A 206 -3.08 2.12 13.42
C ARG A 206 -4.09 3.24 13.58
N SER A 207 -5.35 3.04 13.20
CA SER A 207 -6.39 4.08 13.33
C SER A 207 -6.60 4.55 14.78
N ASN A 208 -6.30 3.71 15.77
CA ASN A 208 -6.40 4.05 17.19
C ASN A 208 -5.44 5.18 17.63
N TYR A 209 -4.41 5.48 16.83
CA TYR A 209 -3.42 6.52 17.13
C TYR A 209 -3.69 7.85 16.41
N TYR A 210 -4.69 7.90 15.52
CA TYR A 210 -4.98 9.05 14.67
C TYR A 210 -6.45 9.49 14.75
N GLN A 211 -7.13 9.15 15.86
CA GLN A 211 -8.49 9.60 16.18
C GLN A 211 -8.53 11.09 16.52
#